data_AF-A0A7R9ZBU2-F1
#
_entry.id   AF-A0A7R9ZBU2-F1
#
_cell.length_a   1.000
_cell.length_b   1.000
_cell.length_c   1.000
_cell.angle_alpha   90.00
_cell.angle_beta   90.00
_cell.angle_gamma   90.00
#
_symmetry.space_group_name_H-M   'P 1'
#
loop_
_entity.id
_entity.type
_entity.pdbx_description
1 polymer ?
#
loop_
_entity_poly.entity_id
_entity_poly.type
_entity_poly.pdbx_seq_one_letter_code
_entity_poly.pdbx_strand_id
1 'polypeptide(L)'
;HGMYPGSVEIEGDCLVFDGSTKVKFFSEKDPASIPWGASGAEYVCESTGVFTTIEKASLHLKGGAKKVIISAPSKDAPMYVCGVNQKDYDGSADVVSNASCTTNCLAPLAKVIDE
;
A
#
# COMPACT_ATOMS: atom_id res chain seq x y z
N HIS A 1 2.77 15.00 -12.88
CA HIS A 1 1.74 15.52 -11.97
C HIS A 1 2.09 16.89 -11.35
N GLY A 2 2.79 17.81 -12.04
CA GLY A 2 3.01 19.19 -11.57
C GLY A 2 3.63 19.33 -10.17
N MET A 3 3.65 20.55 -9.62
CA MET A 3 3.89 20.78 -8.20
C MET A 3 2.60 20.53 -7.41
N TYR A 4 2.73 20.09 -6.16
CA TYR A 4 1.60 20.04 -5.24
C TYR A 4 1.05 21.47 -5.05
N PRO A 5 -0.27 21.70 -5.20
CA PRO A 5 -0.83 23.06 -5.17
C PRO A 5 -0.89 23.69 -3.77
N GLY A 6 -0.73 22.90 -2.72
CA GLY A 6 -0.77 23.33 -1.31
C GLY A 6 0.60 23.61 -0.72
N SER A 7 0.63 23.91 0.59
CA SER A 7 1.90 24.09 1.32
C SER A 7 2.35 22.77 1.95
N VAL A 8 3.67 22.57 1.97
CA VAL A 8 4.30 21.44 2.66
C VAL A 8 5.46 21.99 3.47
N GLU A 9 5.36 21.87 4.78
CA GLU A 9 6.35 22.35 5.74
C GLU A 9 6.90 21.19 6.57
N ILE A 10 8.08 21.37 7.18
CA ILE A 10 8.67 20.39 8.09
C ILE A 10 8.50 20.91 9.52
N GLU A 11 7.88 20.10 10.39
CA GLU A 11 7.76 20.38 11.81
C GLU A 11 8.25 19.15 12.60
N GLY A 12 9.50 19.20 13.06
CA GLY A 12 10.12 18.08 13.78
C GLY A 12 10.25 16.82 12.93
N ASP A 13 9.57 15.75 13.33
CA ASP A 13 9.52 14.45 12.64
C ASP A 13 8.30 14.28 11.72
N CYS A 14 7.62 15.39 11.41
CA CYS A 14 6.42 15.41 10.58
C CYS A 14 6.56 16.35 9.37
N LEU A 15 5.90 15.97 8.29
CA LEU A 15 5.49 16.87 7.21
C LEU A 15 4.12 17.45 7.55
N VAL A 16 3.97 18.77 7.42
CA VAL A 16 2.70 19.47 7.65
C VAL A 16 2.16 19.94 6.30
N PHE A 17 1.06 19.32 5.87
CA PHE A 17 0.33 19.69 4.67
C PHE A 17 -0.76 20.70 5.02
N ASP A 18 -0.81 21.80 4.26
CA ASP A 18 -1.83 22.84 4.36
C ASP A 18 -2.06 23.34 5.80
N GLY A 19 -0.97 23.44 6.57
CA GLY A 19 -0.93 23.96 7.94
C GLY A 19 -1.65 23.11 9.01
N SER A 20 -2.21 21.95 8.67
CA SER A 20 -3.06 21.18 9.61
C SER A 20 -2.83 19.68 9.57
N THR A 21 -2.52 19.11 8.40
CA THR A 21 -2.38 17.65 8.26
C THR A 21 -0.94 17.24 8.53
N LYS A 22 -0.68 16.65 9.70
CA LYS A 22 0.63 16.14 10.08
C LYS A 22 0.82 14.71 9.62
N VAL A 23 1.90 14.45 8.89
CA VAL A 23 2.31 13.12 8.40
C VAL A 23 3.69 12.81 8.95
N LYS A 24 3.76 11.80 9.81
CA LYS A 24 5.03 11.34 10.38
C LYS A 24 5.85 10.59 9.33
N PHE A 25 7.16 10.79 9.31
CA PHE A 25 8.07 10.05 8.43
C PHE A 25 9.10 9.27 9.23
N PHE A 26 9.59 8.18 8.63
CA PHE A 26 10.58 7.28 9.21
C PHE A 26 11.64 6.97 8.17
N SER A 27 12.85 6.60 8.62
CA SER A 27 13.97 6.25 7.72
C SER A 27 14.56 4.90 8.12
N GLU A 28 13.71 3.87 8.05
CA GLU A 28 14.08 2.50 8.41
C GLU A 28 14.26 1.63 7.16
N LYS A 29 15.27 0.76 7.19
CA LYS A 29 15.48 -0.26 6.14
C LYS A 29 14.67 -1.53 6.40
N ASP A 30 14.45 -1.86 7.66
CA ASP A 30 13.64 -3.00 8.07
C ASP A 30 12.19 -2.54 8.28
N PRO A 31 11.22 -3.05 7.50
CA PRO A 31 9.81 -2.71 7.67
C PRO A 31 9.25 -3.01 9.07
N ALA A 32 9.83 -3.98 9.78
CA ALA A 32 9.41 -4.36 11.12
C ALA A 32 9.81 -3.33 12.20
N SER A 33 10.82 -2.50 11.92
CA SER A 33 11.27 -1.43 12.82
C SER A 33 10.39 -0.18 12.75
N ILE A 34 9.52 -0.08 11.74
CA ILE A 34 8.65 1.09 11.57
C ILE A 34 7.46 0.96 12.52
N PRO A 35 7.23 1.93 13.43
CA PRO A 35 6.20 1.83 14.45
C PRO A 35 4.81 2.23 13.89
N TRP A 36 4.29 1.45 12.95
CA TRP A 36 2.98 1.67 12.30
C TRP A 36 1.86 1.78 13.32
N GLY A 37 1.80 0.85 14.28
CA GLY A 37 0.76 0.82 15.30
C GLY A 37 0.78 2.07 16.19
N ALA A 38 1.98 2.53 16.59
CA ALA A 38 2.13 3.76 17.39
C ALA A 38 1.79 5.03 16.58
N SER A 39 1.88 4.96 15.25
CA SER A 39 1.54 6.06 14.34
C SER A 39 0.06 6.04 13.91
N GLY A 40 -0.71 5.04 14.36
CA GLY A 40 -2.12 4.86 13.98
C GLY A 40 -2.32 4.33 12.56
N ALA A 41 -1.27 3.85 11.89
CA ALA A 41 -1.36 3.33 10.53
C ALA A 41 -1.86 1.86 10.55
N GLU A 42 -3.10 1.65 10.11
CA GLU A 42 -3.71 0.32 10.05
C GLU A 42 -3.43 -0.41 8.73
N TYR A 43 -3.42 0.32 7.62
CA TYR A 43 -3.18 -0.21 6.28
C TYR A 43 -1.88 0.36 5.72
N VAL A 44 -1.01 -0.50 5.21
CA VAL A 44 0.27 -0.10 4.61
C VAL A 44 0.25 -0.34 3.12
N CYS A 45 0.65 0.68 2.35
CA CYS A 45 0.93 0.55 0.92
C CYS A 45 2.41 0.24 0.71
N GLU A 46 2.72 -1.04 0.46
CA GLU A 46 4.07 -1.49 0.18
C GLU A 46 4.43 -1.17 -1.27
N SER A 47 5.19 -0.10 -1.44
CA SER A 47 5.51 0.53 -2.73
C SER A 47 7.01 0.71 -2.97
N THR A 48 7.84 -0.01 -2.20
CA THR A 48 9.29 -0.04 -2.38
C THR A 48 9.70 -0.92 -3.57
N GLY A 49 8.86 -1.90 -3.93
CA GLY A 49 9.17 -2.92 -4.94
C GLY A 49 10.09 -4.04 -4.47
N VAL A 50 10.52 -4.04 -3.21
CA VAL A 50 11.44 -5.05 -2.64
C VAL A 50 10.70 -6.13 -1.86
N PHE A 51 9.63 -5.75 -1.15
CA PHE A 51 8.87 -6.63 -0.25
C PHE A 51 7.59 -7.16 -0.93
N THR A 52 7.76 -7.85 -2.06
CA THR A 52 6.64 -8.26 -2.93
C THR A 52 6.09 -9.67 -2.68
N THR A 53 6.48 -10.32 -1.58
CA THR A 53 5.94 -11.63 -1.16
C THR A 53 5.19 -11.50 0.15
N ILE A 54 4.30 -12.44 0.47
CA ILE A 54 3.57 -12.46 1.75
C ILE A 54 4.57 -12.39 2.91
N GLU A 55 5.59 -13.23 2.90
CA GLU A 55 6.60 -13.29 3.97
C GLU A 55 7.27 -11.93 4.22
N LYS A 56 7.70 -11.27 3.13
CA LYS A 56 8.43 -9.99 3.19
C LYS A 56 7.53 -8.83 3.58
N ALA A 57 6.34 -8.75 2.98
CA ALA A 57 5.37 -7.70 3.30
C ALA A 57 4.80 -7.85 4.72
N SER A 58 4.72 -9.08 5.24
CA SER A 58 4.28 -9.35 6.62
C SER A 58 5.20 -8.73 7.68
N LEU A 59 6.41 -8.27 7.31
CA LEU A 59 7.26 -7.51 8.23
C LEU A 59 6.57 -6.22 8.71
N HIS A 60 5.74 -5.58 7.89
CA HIS A 60 4.96 -4.41 8.32
C HIS A 60 3.94 -4.74 9.41
N LEU A 61 3.38 -5.97 9.41
CA LEU A 61 2.44 -6.41 10.43
C LEU A 61 3.12 -6.46 11.81
N LYS A 62 4.43 -6.80 11.86
CA LYS A 62 5.22 -6.76 13.09
C LYS A 62 5.39 -5.35 13.65
N GLY A 63 5.42 -4.34 12.78
CA GLY A 63 5.41 -2.92 13.17
C GLY A 63 4.05 -2.41 13.67
N GLY A 64 3.01 -3.26 13.68
CA GLY A 64 1.67 -2.95 14.19
C GLY A 64 0.66 -2.54 13.12
N ALA A 65 0.98 -2.69 11.84
CA ALA A 65 -0.02 -2.59 10.78
C ALA A 65 -1.00 -3.77 10.85
N LYS A 66 -2.25 -3.56 10.44
CA LYS A 66 -3.28 -4.61 10.37
C LYS A 66 -3.31 -5.30 9.02
N LYS A 67 -3.09 -4.55 7.94
CA LYS A 67 -3.17 -5.04 6.55
C LYS A 67 -2.07 -4.41 5.68
N VAL A 68 -1.63 -5.13 4.66
CA VAL A 68 -0.61 -4.67 3.71
C VAL A 68 -1.10 -4.86 2.28
N ILE A 69 -0.97 -3.82 1.47
CA ILE A 69 -1.29 -3.81 0.05
C ILE A 69 0.01 -3.61 -0.72
N ILE A 70 0.44 -4.62 -1.47
CA ILE A 70 1.61 -4.56 -2.34
C ILE A 70 1.22 -3.84 -3.63
N SER A 71 1.93 -2.77 -4.00
CA SER A 71 1.64 -1.96 -5.20
C SER A 71 2.23 -2.55 -6.49
N ALA A 72 2.56 -3.84 -6.49
CA ALA A 72 3.21 -4.57 -7.56
C ALA A 72 2.73 -6.03 -7.58
N PRO A 73 2.95 -6.77 -8.68
CA PRO A 73 2.67 -8.20 -8.73
C PRO A 73 3.38 -8.94 -7.61
N SER A 74 2.63 -9.79 -6.91
CA SER A 74 3.18 -10.71 -5.94
C SER A 74 3.33 -12.11 -6.53
N LYS A 75 4.25 -12.91 -5.97
CA LYS A 75 4.39 -14.32 -6.34
C LYS A 75 3.39 -15.22 -5.63
N ASP A 76 2.91 -14.80 -4.47
CA ASP A 76 2.18 -15.64 -3.52
C ASP A 76 0.98 -14.91 -2.88
N ALA A 77 0.94 -13.59 -2.84
CA ALA A 77 -0.21 -12.85 -2.32
C ALA A 77 -1.40 -12.87 -3.31
N PRO A 78 -2.65 -13.01 -2.81
CA PRO A 78 -3.84 -12.89 -3.64
C PRO A 78 -3.89 -11.51 -4.29
N MET A 79 -4.26 -11.48 -5.57
CA MET A 79 -4.27 -10.27 -6.39
C MET A 79 -5.68 -9.81 -6.69
N TYR A 80 -5.90 -8.52 -6.47
CA TYR A 80 -7.19 -7.88 -6.73
C TYR A 80 -7.01 -6.69 -7.65
N VAL A 81 -7.91 -6.59 -8.64
CA VAL A 81 -8.02 -5.48 -9.56
C VAL A 81 -9.38 -4.83 -9.35
N CYS A 82 -9.34 -3.55 -8.97
CA CYS A 82 -10.54 -2.75 -8.76
C CYS A 82 -11.39 -2.68 -10.04
N GLY A 83 -12.67 -3.01 -9.92
CA GLY A 83 -13.62 -3.09 -11.03
C GLY A 83 -13.73 -4.49 -11.66
N VAL A 84 -12.82 -5.41 -11.35
CA VAL A 84 -12.78 -6.75 -11.94
C VAL A 84 -13.18 -7.80 -10.92
N ASN A 85 -12.36 -8.01 -9.88
CA ASN A 85 -12.50 -9.10 -8.90
C ASN A 85 -12.34 -8.66 -7.43
N GLN A 86 -12.32 -7.34 -7.15
CA GLN A 86 -12.14 -6.84 -5.77
C GLN A 86 -13.25 -7.26 -4.80
N LYS A 87 -14.42 -7.65 -5.32
CA LYS A 87 -15.54 -8.15 -4.52
C LYS A 87 -15.30 -9.56 -3.97
N ASP A 88 -14.31 -10.27 -4.49
CA ASP A 88 -13.94 -11.62 -4.07
C ASP A 88 -13.02 -11.61 -2.84
N TYR A 89 -12.56 -10.43 -2.40
CA TYR A 89 -11.81 -10.29 -1.17
C TYR A 89 -12.75 -10.43 0.04
N ASP A 90 -12.54 -11.50 0.82
CA ASP A 90 -13.35 -11.85 1.99
C ASP A 90 -12.85 -11.22 3.30
N GLY A 91 -11.77 -10.44 3.26
CA GLY A 91 -11.16 -9.83 4.45
C GLY A 91 -10.17 -10.72 5.18
N SER A 92 -10.00 -11.98 4.80
CA SER A 92 -9.16 -12.94 5.52
C SER A 92 -7.67 -12.73 5.29
N ALA A 93 -7.26 -12.37 4.07
CA ALA A 93 -5.85 -12.17 3.77
C ALA A 93 -5.33 -10.85 4.39
N ASP A 94 -4.26 -10.93 5.17
CA ASP A 94 -3.63 -9.73 5.75
C ASP A 94 -2.70 -9.02 4.77
N VAL A 95 -2.21 -9.74 3.76
CA VAL A 95 -1.37 -9.22 2.69
C VAL A 95 -2.02 -9.53 1.35
N VAL A 96 -2.23 -8.49 0.54
CA VAL A 96 -2.80 -8.58 -0.80
C VAL A 96 -1.95 -7.80 -1.79
N SER A 97 -2.10 -8.07 -3.09
CA SER A 97 -1.44 -7.32 -4.15
C SER A 97 -2.45 -6.59 -5.04
N ASN A 98 -2.16 -5.35 -5.38
CA ASN A 98 -2.94 -4.55 -6.34
C ASN A 98 -2.47 -4.77 -7.80
N ALA A 99 -1.83 -5.91 -8.06
CA ALA A 99 -1.27 -6.31 -9.35
C ALA A 99 -0.30 -5.25 -9.95
N SER A 100 -0.17 -5.22 -11.28
CA SER A 100 0.63 -4.21 -12.00
C SER A 100 -0.26 -3.15 -12.66
N CYS A 101 0.32 -2.02 -13.05
CA CYS A 101 -0.37 -1.02 -13.86
C CYS A 101 -0.88 -1.59 -15.19
N THR A 102 -0.10 -2.46 -15.85
CA THR A 102 -0.52 -3.15 -17.08
C THR A 102 -1.71 -4.07 -16.84
N THR A 103 -1.72 -4.81 -15.73
CA THR A 103 -2.85 -5.68 -15.35
C THR A 103 -4.10 -4.86 -15.10
N ASN A 104 -3.99 -3.73 -14.39
CA ASN A 104 -5.12 -2.83 -14.12
C ASN A 104 -5.68 -2.21 -15.41
N CYS A 105 -4.84 -1.97 -16.42
CA CYS A 105 -5.28 -1.47 -17.73
C CYS A 105 -5.99 -2.57 -18.55
N LEU A 106 -5.46 -3.79 -18.56
CA LEU A 106 -5.92 -4.86 -19.44
C LEU A 106 -7.13 -5.64 -18.88
N ALA A 107 -7.17 -5.90 -17.58
CA ALA A 107 -8.17 -6.81 -17.00
C ALA A 107 -9.63 -6.34 -17.20
N PRO A 108 -9.98 -5.04 -17.08
CA PRO A 108 -11.33 -4.59 -17.39
C PRO A 108 -11.74 -4.84 -18.85
N LEU A 109 -10.81 -4.68 -19.81
CA LEU A 109 -11.08 -4.95 -21.22
C LEU A 109 -11.28 -6.44 -21.48
N ALA A 110 -10.43 -7.28 -20.91
CA ALA A 110 -10.55 -8.73 -21.02
C ALA A 110 -11.89 -9.22 -20.46
N LYS A 111 -12.33 -8.70 -19.31
CA LYS A 111 -13.62 -9.04 -18.70
C LYS A 111 -14.81 -8.78 -19.63
N VAL A 112 -14.85 -7.62 -20.29
CA VAL A 112 -15.95 -7.26 -21.20
C VAL A 112 -15.98 -8.11 -22.47
N ILE A 113 -14.83 -8.63 -22.91
CA ILE A 113 -14.76 -9.49 -24.11
C ILE A 113 -15.17 -10.93 -23.80
N ASP A 114 -14.87 -11.40 -22.59
CA ASP A 114 -15.14 -12.78 -22.14
C ASP A 114 -16.58 -12.96 -21.60
N GLU A 115 -17.20 -11.90 -21.08
CA GLU A 115 -18.62 -11.84 -20.66
C GLU A 115 -19.59 -11.60 -21.83
#